data_AF-F8A022-F1
#
_entry.id   AF-F8A022-F1
#
_cell.length_a   1.000
_cell.length_b   1.000
_cell.length_c   1.000
_cell.angle_alpha   90.00
_cell.angle_beta   90.00
_cell.angle_gamma   90.00
#
_symmetry.space_group_name_H-M   'P 1'
#
loop_
_entity.id
_entity.type
_entity.pdbx_description
1 polymer ?
#
loop_
_entity_poly.entity_id
_entity_poly.type
_entity_poly.pdbx_seq_one_letter_code
_entity_poly.pdbx_strand_id
1 'polypeptide(L)'
;MAEDGRAIGGEAWLRRLHEELEAVAEPLRQLRAGLAGGACGEDPDGLVTVTVDGRGVPTSVRVAEDWPRRATLRALAGAVVAAGAGASRALDARALEVLAGPEVRAGDQVGDVRIDVGSGLGRAAGGGAAAAATGPARPVEELAEEAITLLAATRQAAPGDAPSVTGRALGGEVEVGLSPGGITACTLDGPRVRCADATALSRALTEALAEAQRTLTAATARGTEAADRLLAESLALLGAAHGAAGTVAS
;
A
#
# COMPACT_ATOMS: atom_id res chain seq x y z
N MET A 1 43.07 -1.58 -38.49
CA MET A 1 41.69 -1.39 -38.96
C MET A 1 40.81 -2.45 -38.31
N ALA A 2 40.24 -2.17 -37.12
CA ALA A 2 39.10 -2.91 -36.54
C ALA A 2 38.80 -2.39 -35.12
N GLU A 3 38.29 -1.16 -34.96
CA GLU A 3 37.82 -0.66 -33.65
C GLU A 3 36.57 0.24 -33.73
N ASP A 4 35.68 0.05 -34.70
CA ASP A 4 34.50 0.93 -34.90
C ASP A 4 33.14 0.28 -34.51
N GLY A 5 33.16 -0.80 -33.72
CA GLY A 5 31.97 -1.65 -33.51
C GLY A 5 31.18 -1.49 -32.20
N ARG A 6 31.60 -0.64 -31.25
CA ARG A 6 31.04 -0.68 -29.87
C ARG A 6 30.17 0.51 -29.43
N ALA A 7 30.08 1.59 -30.21
CA ALA A 7 29.32 2.78 -29.79
C ALA A 7 27.82 2.74 -30.14
N ILE A 8 27.42 1.97 -31.17
CA ILE A 8 26.06 2.04 -31.75
C ILE A 8 25.00 1.32 -30.90
N GLY A 9 25.40 0.46 -29.95
CA GLY A 9 24.46 -0.27 -29.09
C GLY A 9 23.86 0.52 -27.93
N GLY A 10 24.57 1.56 -27.45
CA GLY A 10 24.19 2.27 -26.22
C GLY A 10 22.94 3.15 -26.35
N GLU A 11 22.89 3.99 -27.39
CA GLU A 11 21.76 4.92 -27.59
C GLU A 11 20.45 4.21 -27.92
N ALA A 12 20.51 3.14 -28.71
CA ALA A 12 19.33 2.35 -29.07
C ALA A 12 18.71 1.66 -27.84
N TRP A 13 19.56 1.11 -26.96
CA TRP A 13 19.09 0.50 -25.71
C TRP A 13 18.48 1.53 -24.74
N LEU A 14 19.10 2.71 -24.58
CA LEU A 14 18.57 3.78 -23.73
C LEU A 14 17.20 4.27 -24.22
N ARG A 15 17.03 4.43 -25.53
CA ARG A 15 15.76 4.84 -26.12
C ARG A 15 14.65 3.83 -25.85
N ARG A 16 14.96 2.54 -26.04
CA ARG A 16 14.03 1.45 -25.74
C ARG A 16 13.63 1.42 -24.27
N LEU A 17 14.60 1.56 -23.36
CA LEU A 17 14.31 1.62 -21.93
C LEU A 17 13.39 2.80 -21.59
N HIS A 18 13.63 3.98 -22.18
CA HIS A 18 12.78 5.15 -21.98
C HIS A 18 11.36 4.93 -22.49
N GLU A 19 11.21 4.35 -23.69
CA GLU A 19 9.90 3.98 -24.26
C GLU A 19 9.15 2.97 -23.37
N GLU A 20 9.86 1.96 -22.85
CA GLU A 20 9.30 0.97 -21.92
C GLU A 20 8.87 1.62 -20.59
N LEU A 21 9.64 2.58 -20.06
CA LEU A 21 9.29 3.32 -18.84
C LEU A 21 8.07 4.23 -19.04
N GLU A 22 7.99 4.96 -20.16
CA GLU A 22 6.84 5.80 -20.49
C GLU A 22 5.56 4.97 -20.67
N ALA A 23 5.67 3.80 -21.31
CA ALA A 23 4.55 2.86 -21.48
C ALA A 23 3.97 2.37 -20.14
N VAL A 24 4.78 2.29 -19.08
CA VAL A 24 4.33 1.94 -17.72
C VAL A 24 3.85 3.17 -16.94
N ALA A 25 4.48 4.32 -17.13
CA ALA A 25 4.17 5.55 -16.39
C ALA A 25 2.76 6.08 -16.69
N GLU A 26 2.30 5.98 -17.94
CA GLU A 26 0.99 6.49 -18.34
C GLU A 26 -0.19 5.74 -17.67
N PRO A 27 -0.27 4.39 -17.71
CA PRO A 27 -1.31 3.65 -16.97
C PRO A 27 -1.32 3.93 -15.48
N LEU A 28 -0.14 4.09 -14.85
CA LEU A 28 -0.05 4.42 -13.42
C LEU A 28 -0.58 5.83 -13.12
N ARG A 29 -0.31 6.81 -13.99
CA ARG A 29 -0.88 8.16 -13.88
C ARG A 29 -2.40 8.14 -14.02
N GLN A 30 -2.92 7.39 -14.99
CA GLN A 30 -4.36 7.21 -15.19
C GLN A 30 -5.02 6.53 -13.99
N LEU A 31 -4.43 5.44 -13.49
CA LEU A 31 -4.89 4.74 -12.29
C LEU A 31 -4.95 5.69 -11.09
N ARG A 32 -3.87 6.43 -10.82
CA ARG A 32 -3.80 7.37 -9.71
C ARG A 32 -4.84 8.49 -9.83
N ALA A 33 -5.04 9.03 -11.02
CA ALA A 33 -6.07 10.04 -11.27
C ALA A 33 -7.48 9.46 -11.06
N GLY A 34 -7.73 8.25 -11.57
CA GLY A 34 -9.00 7.55 -11.44
C GLY A 34 -9.37 7.22 -9.99
N LEU A 35 -8.37 6.96 -9.13
CA LEU A 35 -8.55 6.63 -7.72
C LEU A 35 -8.54 7.84 -6.77
N ALA A 36 -8.20 9.05 -7.23
CA ALA A 36 -8.03 10.22 -6.36
C ALA A 36 -9.26 10.55 -5.48
N GLY A 37 -10.46 10.17 -5.93
CA GLY A 37 -11.72 10.37 -5.19
C GLY A 37 -12.03 9.33 -4.11
N GLY A 38 -11.22 8.28 -3.97
CA GLY A 38 -11.47 7.20 -3.01
C GLY A 38 -12.74 6.40 -3.32
N ALA A 39 -13.26 5.73 -2.28
CA ALA A 39 -14.47 4.92 -2.35
C ALA A 39 -15.21 4.93 -1.01
N CYS A 40 -16.49 4.56 -1.01
CA CYS A 40 -17.26 4.30 0.20
C CYS A 40 -17.76 2.86 0.21
N GLY A 41 -17.90 2.32 1.41
CA GLY A 41 -18.50 1.02 1.66
C GLY A 41 -19.52 1.14 2.78
N GLU A 42 -20.58 0.37 2.64
CA GLU A 42 -21.67 0.27 3.61
C GLU A 42 -21.75 -1.20 4.08
N ASP A 43 -22.08 -1.41 5.35
CA ASP A 43 -22.38 -2.77 5.81
C ASP A 43 -23.72 -3.25 5.24
N PRO A 44 -23.99 -4.57 5.22
CA PRO A 44 -25.21 -5.11 4.63
C PRO A 44 -26.52 -4.57 5.25
N ASP A 45 -26.48 -4.14 6.51
CA ASP A 45 -27.66 -3.62 7.20
C ASP A 45 -27.77 -2.09 7.06
N GLY A 46 -26.78 -1.39 6.50
CA GLY A 46 -26.82 0.08 6.41
C GLY A 46 -26.81 0.77 7.77
N LEU A 47 -26.04 0.23 8.72
CA LEU A 47 -25.79 0.78 10.04
C LEU A 47 -24.53 1.66 10.05
N VAL A 48 -23.57 1.37 9.18
CA VAL A 48 -22.25 1.97 9.14
C VAL A 48 -21.83 2.20 7.69
N THR A 49 -21.32 3.41 7.43
CA THR A 49 -20.62 3.74 6.19
C THR A 49 -19.16 4.07 6.51
N VAL A 50 -18.23 3.47 5.79
CA VAL A 50 -16.80 3.77 5.85
C VAL A 50 -16.38 4.41 4.52
N THR A 51 -15.61 5.49 4.58
CA THR A 51 -15.00 6.11 3.39
C THR A 51 -13.50 5.83 3.41
N VAL A 52 -12.92 5.46 2.27
CA VAL A 52 -11.48 5.29 2.06
C VAL A 52 -10.96 6.32 1.06
N ASP A 53 -9.70 6.73 1.18
CA ASP A 53 -9.04 7.57 0.19
C ASP A 53 -8.58 6.77 -1.05
N GLY A 54 -7.95 7.44 -2.02
CA GLY A 54 -7.42 6.79 -3.22
C GLY A 54 -6.27 5.80 -2.99
N ARG A 55 -5.78 5.67 -1.76
CA ARG A 55 -4.77 4.68 -1.35
C ARG A 55 -5.39 3.52 -0.58
N GLY A 56 -6.72 3.50 -0.40
CA GLY A 56 -7.42 2.48 0.39
C GLY A 56 -7.34 2.73 1.90
N VAL A 57 -6.85 3.88 2.35
CA VAL A 57 -6.78 4.20 3.77
C VAL A 57 -8.15 4.72 4.22
N PRO A 58 -8.82 4.08 5.21
CA PRO A 58 -10.11 4.56 5.71
C PRO A 58 -9.95 5.96 6.30
N THR A 59 -10.77 6.93 5.94
CA THR A 59 -10.67 8.34 6.38
C THR A 59 -11.79 8.78 7.32
N SER A 60 -12.95 8.14 7.26
CA SER A 60 -14.08 8.45 8.13
C SER A 60 -15.00 7.24 8.31
N VAL A 61 -15.69 7.21 9.45
CA VAL A 61 -16.72 6.23 9.78
C VAL A 61 -17.97 6.98 10.21
N ARG A 62 -19.12 6.67 9.59
CA ARG A 62 -20.43 7.21 9.96
C ARG A 62 -21.34 6.09 10.43
N VAL A 63 -22.01 6.31 11.55
CA VAL A 63 -22.99 5.39 12.14
C VAL A 63 -24.39 5.96 11.93
N ALA A 64 -25.36 5.11 11.59
CA ALA A 64 -26.76 5.47 11.43
C ALA A 64 -27.37 5.95 12.76
N GLU A 65 -28.26 6.94 12.71
CA GLU A 65 -28.87 7.55 13.91
C GLU A 65 -29.66 6.55 14.76
N ASP A 66 -30.27 5.56 14.12
CA ASP A 66 -31.12 4.55 14.75
C ASP A 66 -30.39 3.26 15.15
N TRP A 67 -29.05 3.26 15.10
CA TRP A 67 -28.23 2.11 15.48
C TRP A 67 -28.60 1.49 16.84
N PRO A 68 -28.92 2.25 17.92
CA PRO A 68 -29.18 1.64 19.23
C PRO A 68 -30.44 0.78 19.25
N ARG A 69 -31.35 1.00 18.28
CA ARG A 69 -32.60 0.23 18.13
C ARG A 69 -32.41 -1.00 17.25
N ARG A 70 -31.36 -1.03 16.44
CA ARG A 70 -31.16 -2.00 15.36
C ARG A 70 -30.04 -3.00 15.66
N ALA A 71 -29.05 -2.61 16.45
CA ALA A 71 -27.87 -3.42 16.70
C ALA A 71 -27.37 -3.35 18.14
N THR A 72 -26.78 -4.44 18.59
CA THR A 72 -25.92 -4.43 19.79
C THR A 72 -24.56 -3.83 19.44
N LEU A 73 -23.78 -3.40 20.44
CA LEU A 73 -22.41 -2.89 20.21
C LEU A 73 -21.52 -3.89 19.48
N ARG A 74 -21.63 -5.18 19.79
CA ARG A 74 -20.88 -6.24 19.11
C ARG A 74 -21.27 -6.36 17.64
N ALA A 75 -22.57 -6.29 17.33
CA ALA A 75 -23.04 -6.30 15.95
C ALA A 75 -22.59 -5.05 15.19
N LEU A 76 -22.64 -3.88 15.84
CA LEU A 76 -22.18 -2.63 15.26
C LEU A 76 -20.67 -2.64 14.99
N ALA A 77 -19.85 -3.19 15.89
CA ALA A 77 -18.41 -3.36 15.67
C ALA A 77 -18.13 -4.26 14.45
N GLY A 78 -18.92 -5.34 14.28
CA GLY A 78 -18.89 -6.17 13.08
C GLY A 78 -19.27 -5.40 11.81
N ALA A 79 -20.28 -4.55 11.89
CA ALA A 79 -20.71 -3.68 10.78
C ALA A 79 -19.60 -2.71 10.35
N VAL A 80 -18.83 -2.14 11.28
CA VAL A 80 -17.66 -1.30 10.95
C VAL A 80 -16.63 -2.05 10.11
N VAL A 81 -16.30 -3.29 10.49
CA VAL A 81 -15.36 -4.13 9.72
C VAL A 81 -15.93 -4.48 8.35
N ALA A 82 -17.21 -4.84 8.29
CA ALA A 82 -17.88 -5.18 7.03
C ALA A 82 -17.94 -4.00 6.05
N ALA A 83 -18.31 -2.80 6.54
CA ALA A 83 -18.32 -1.56 5.77
C ALA A 83 -16.90 -1.19 5.27
N GLY A 84 -15.88 -1.36 6.13
CA GLY A 84 -14.49 -1.17 5.75
C GLY A 84 -14.05 -2.09 4.61
N ALA A 85 -14.35 -3.39 4.71
CA ALA A 85 -14.07 -4.35 3.65
C ALA A 85 -14.86 -4.05 2.36
N GLY A 86 -16.10 -3.55 2.49
CA GLY A 86 -16.91 -3.06 1.37
C GLY A 86 -16.24 -1.88 0.65
N ALA A 87 -15.68 -0.93 1.40
CA ALA A 87 -15.01 0.24 0.85
C ALA A 87 -13.73 -0.15 0.09
N SER A 88 -12.94 -1.08 0.62
CA SER A 88 -11.76 -1.63 -0.09
C SER A 88 -12.15 -2.32 -1.40
N ARG A 89 -13.17 -3.20 -1.38
CA ARG A 89 -13.66 -3.85 -2.60
C ARG A 89 -14.17 -2.85 -3.65
N ALA A 90 -14.85 -1.79 -3.22
CA ALA A 90 -15.32 -0.74 -4.12
C ALA A 90 -14.15 0.03 -4.76
N LEU A 91 -13.07 0.27 -4.02
CA LEU A 91 -11.85 0.87 -4.56
C LEU A 91 -11.14 -0.06 -5.56
N ASP A 92 -11.05 -1.35 -5.26
CA ASP A 92 -10.45 -2.36 -6.15
C ASP A 92 -11.23 -2.48 -7.47
N ALA A 93 -12.57 -2.55 -7.39
CA ALA A 93 -13.43 -2.56 -8.58
C ALA A 93 -13.20 -1.33 -9.45
N ARG A 94 -13.10 -0.15 -8.81
CA ARG A 94 -12.79 1.11 -9.50
C ARG A 94 -11.39 1.10 -10.13
N ALA A 95 -10.40 0.51 -9.46
CA ALA A 95 -9.04 0.36 -10.02
C ALA A 95 -9.06 -0.52 -11.27
N LEU A 96 -9.76 -1.64 -11.24
CA LEU A 96 -9.93 -2.54 -12.39
C LEU A 96 -10.65 -1.85 -13.55
N GLU A 97 -11.68 -1.06 -13.27
CA GLU A 97 -12.42 -0.28 -14.28
C GLU A 97 -11.56 0.77 -15.00
N VAL A 98 -10.58 1.35 -14.29
CA VAL A 98 -9.62 2.30 -14.87
C VAL A 98 -8.58 1.56 -15.71
N LEU A 99 -8.06 0.44 -15.21
CA LEU A 99 -7.06 -0.38 -15.90
C LEU A 99 -7.60 -1.06 -17.17
N ALA A 100 -8.88 -1.46 -17.18
CA ALA A 100 -9.51 -2.02 -18.37
C ALA A 100 -9.56 -1.02 -19.54
N GLY A 101 -9.46 0.29 -19.27
CA GLY A 101 -9.51 1.32 -20.30
C GLY A 101 -10.85 1.38 -21.05
N PRO A 102 -10.98 2.29 -22.03
CA PRO A 102 -12.15 2.37 -22.90
C PRO A 102 -12.15 1.27 -23.99
N GLU A 103 -11.00 0.73 -24.35
CA GLU A 103 -10.88 -0.25 -25.44
C GLU A 103 -11.47 -1.61 -25.09
N VAL A 104 -11.32 -2.07 -23.83
CA VAL A 104 -11.96 -3.31 -23.36
C VAL A 104 -13.48 -3.14 -23.26
N ARG A 105 -14.00 -1.93 -22.99
CA ARG A 105 -15.46 -1.66 -22.99
C ARG A 105 -16.08 -1.71 -24.39
N ALA A 106 -15.29 -1.47 -25.44
CA ALA A 106 -15.77 -1.48 -26.83
C ALA A 106 -15.73 -2.88 -27.47
N GLY A 107 -14.99 -3.83 -26.87
CA GLY A 107 -14.76 -5.16 -27.42
C GLY A 107 -15.25 -6.29 -26.51
N ASP A 108 -16.56 -6.38 -26.28
CA ASP A 108 -17.24 -7.44 -25.51
C ASP A 108 -17.21 -8.83 -26.21
N GLN A 109 -16.13 -9.18 -26.91
CA GLN A 109 -15.97 -10.46 -27.63
C GLN A 109 -14.56 -11.09 -27.58
N VAL A 110 -13.65 -10.64 -26.71
CA VAL A 110 -12.32 -11.30 -26.62
C VAL A 110 -12.30 -12.26 -25.43
N GLY A 111 -12.32 -13.56 -25.75
CA GLY A 111 -12.47 -14.66 -24.81
C GLY A 111 -11.35 -14.79 -23.79
N ASP A 112 -11.74 -15.30 -22.61
CA ASP A 112 -10.97 -15.95 -21.53
C ASP A 112 -9.44 -15.70 -21.53
N VAL A 113 -9.02 -14.42 -21.46
CA VAL A 113 -7.64 -14.09 -21.11
C VAL A 113 -7.56 -14.13 -19.58
N ARG A 114 -7.13 -15.29 -19.05
CA ARG A 114 -6.71 -15.41 -17.66
C ARG A 114 -5.46 -14.57 -17.46
N ILE A 115 -5.64 -13.35 -16.95
CA ILE A 115 -4.55 -12.57 -16.40
C ILE A 115 -4.21 -13.22 -15.05
N ASP A 116 -3.08 -13.92 -15.01
CA ASP A 116 -2.47 -14.38 -13.77
C ASP A 116 -1.89 -13.15 -13.06
N VAL A 117 -2.70 -12.53 -12.18
CA VAL A 117 -2.29 -11.39 -11.36
C VAL A 117 -1.41 -11.89 -10.23
N GLY A 118 -0.23 -12.41 -10.58
CA GLY A 118 0.83 -12.73 -9.65
C GLY A 118 1.44 -11.45 -9.09
N SER A 119 0.89 -10.98 -7.96
CA SER A 119 1.55 -10.18 -6.92
C SER A 119 2.71 -9.30 -7.40
N GLY A 120 2.40 -8.29 -8.21
CA GLY A 120 3.33 -7.25 -8.64
C GLY A 120 3.19 -6.03 -7.73
N LEU A 121 3.90 -6.03 -6.61
CA LEU A 121 3.97 -4.88 -5.70
C LEU A 121 4.45 -3.64 -6.46
N GLY A 122 3.61 -2.61 -6.44
CA GLY A 122 3.93 -1.27 -6.92
C GLY A 122 5.12 -0.70 -6.17
N ARG A 123 6.26 -0.63 -6.86
CA ARG A 123 7.42 0.14 -6.44
C ARG A 123 7.11 1.62 -6.67
N ALA A 124 6.63 2.31 -5.64
CA ALA A 124 6.53 3.77 -5.66
C ALA A 124 7.96 4.34 -5.70
N ALA A 125 8.38 4.82 -6.87
CA ALA A 125 9.64 5.53 -7.05
C ALA A 125 9.55 6.91 -6.38
N GLY A 126 9.90 6.98 -5.10
CA GLY A 126 10.23 8.22 -4.41
C GLY A 126 11.69 8.55 -4.65
N GLY A 127 11.97 9.58 -5.46
CA GLY A 127 13.31 10.13 -5.64
C GLY A 127 13.78 10.85 -4.37
N GLY A 128 14.23 10.10 -3.38
CA GLY A 128 14.96 10.62 -2.22
C GLY A 128 16.46 10.62 -2.52
N ALA A 129 17.11 11.77 -2.36
CA ALA A 129 18.56 11.88 -2.44
C ALA A 129 19.19 10.93 -1.41
N ALA A 130 19.87 9.89 -1.90
CA ALA A 130 20.48 8.86 -1.06
C ALA A 130 21.51 9.49 -0.12
N ALA A 131 21.25 9.41 1.19
CA ALA A 131 22.23 9.77 2.19
C ALA A 131 23.42 8.81 2.08
N ALA A 132 24.64 9.35 1.95
CA ALA A 132 25.86 8.55 1.86
C ALA A 132 26.07 7.77 3.16
N ALA A 133 25.98 6.44 3.10
CA ALA A 133 26.23 5.56 4.23
C ALA A 133 27.73 5.55 4.57
N THR A 134 28.10 6.04 5.76
CA THR A 134 29.49 6.24 6.21
C THR A 134 30.09 5.02 6.94
N GLY A 135 29.74 3.80 6.53
CA GLY A 135 30.23 2.55 7.14
C GLY A 135 31.27 1.82 6.28
N PRO A 136 32.12 0.94 6.88
CA PRO A 136 32.98 0.05 6.11
C PRO A 136 32.14 -0.88 5.21
N ALA A 137 32.61 -1.12 3.99
CA ALA A 137 31.92 -1.95 3.00
C ALA A 137 31.75 -3.39 3.52
N ARG A 138 30.50 -3.85 3.60
CA ARG A 138 30.15 -5.24 3.93
C ARG A 138 30.41 -6.14 2.70
N PRO A 139 30.76 -7.43 2.88
CA PRO A 139 30.88 -8.37 1.77
C PRO A 139 29.53 -8.59 1.07
N VAL A 140 29.57 -8.80 -0.26
CA VAL A 140 28.37 -8.90 -1.11
C VAL A 140 27.47 -10.06 -0.70
N GLU A 141 28.07 -11.14 -0.21
CA GLU A 141 27.38 -12.36 0.24
C GLU A 141 26.48 -12.08 1.45
N GLU A 142 26.94 -11.28 2.42
CA GLU A 142 26.14 -10.89 3.58
C GLU A 142 24.94 -10.01 3.18
N LEU A 143 25.16 -9.11 2.21
CA LEU A 143 24.11 -8.22 1.71
C LEU A 143 23.06 -8.98 0.88
N ALA A 144 23.49 -9.98 0.10
CA ALA A 144 22.59 -10.88 -0.62
C ALA A 144 21.73 -11.72 0.34
N GLU A 145 22.33 -12.29 1.39
CA GLU A 145 21.60 -13.03 2.44
C GLU A 145 20.60 -12.14 3.19
N GLU A 146 20.97 -10.91 3.54
CA GLU A 146 20.06 -9.96 4.21
C GLU A 146 18.90 -9.54 3.28
N ALA A 147 19.18 -9.27 2.01
CA ALA A 147 18.16 -8.95 1.01
C ALA A 147 17.21 -10.13 0.76
N ILE A 148 17.73 -11.36 0.65
CA ILE A 148 16.93 -12.58 0.52
C ILE A 148 16.10 -12.81 1.78
N THR A 149 16.67 -12.59 2.97
CA THR A 149 15.97 -12.72 4.25
C THR A 149 14.81 -11.73 4.35
N LEU A 150 15.01 -10.48 3.94
CA LEU A 150 13.95 -9.46 3.90
C LEU A 150 12.88 -9.75 2.85
N LEU A 151 13.28 -10.24 1.67
CA LEU A 151 12.35 -10.65 0.62
C LEU A 151 11.56 -11.90 1.04
N ALA A 152 12.22 -12.84 1.71
CA ALA A 152 11.59 -14.02 2.27
C ALA A 152 10.64 -13.65 3.41
N ALA A 153 11.01 -12.72 4.29
CA ALA A 153 10.13 -12.21 5.35
C ALA A 153 8.90 -11.49 4.77
N THR A 154 9.06 -10.73 3.68
CA THR A 154 7.93 -10.08 3.00
C THR A 154 7.07 -11.08 2.22
N ARG A 155 7.63 -12.16 1.67
CA ARG A 155 6.87 -13.25 1.02
C ARG A 155 6.20 -14.21 2.00
N GLN A 156 6.83 -14.46 3.14
CA GLN A 156 6.34 -15.37 4.19
C GLN A 156 5.38 -14.67 5.15
N ALA A 157 5.31 -13.34 5.14
CA ALA A 157 4.20 -12.61 5.71
C ALA A 157 2.92 -13.07 4.99
N ALA A 158 2.27 -14.06 5.59
CA ALA A 158 0.95 -14.49 5.15
C ALA A 158 0.04 -13.26 5.12
N PRO A 159 -1.03 -13.24 4.32
CA PRO A 159 -1.98 -12.14 4.29
C PRO A 159 -2.62 -11.79 5.67
N GLY A 160 -2.33 -12.55 6.74
CA GLY A 160 -2.67 -12.23 8.13
C GLY A 160 -1.55 -11.64 9.01
N ASP A 161 -0.29 -11.59 8.55
CA ASP A 161 0.87 -11.12 9.33
C ASP A 161 1.26 -9.67 9.02
N ALA A 162 0.50 -8.97 8.17
CA ALA A 162 0.71 -7.55 7.95
C ALA A 162 0.62 -6.80 9.29
N PRO A 163 1.54 -5.85 9.57
CA PRO A 163 1.55 -5.14 10.83
C PRO A 163 0.21 -4.44 11.03
N SER A 164 -0.56 -4.95 12.00
CA SER A 164 -1.81 -4.34 12.44
C SER A 164 -1.51 -3.43 13.62
N VAL A 165 -2.04 -2.22 13.57
CA VAL A 165 -1.94 -1.25 14.65
C VAL A 165 -3.33 -0.93 15.17
N THR A 166 -3.44 -0.62 16.45
CA THR A 166 -4.72 -0.27 17.08
C THR A 166 -4.71 1.19 17.47
N GLY A 167 -5.75 1.91 17.06
CA GLY A 167 -6.04 3.25 17.57
C GLY A 167 -7.24 3.21 18.51
N ARG A 168 -7.31 4.19 19.41
CA ARG A 168 -8.22 4.21 20.55
C ARG A 168 -8.94 5.54 20.67
N ALA A 169 -10.16 5.50 21.18
CA ALA A 169 -10.90 6.70 21.55
C ALA A 169 -11.71 6.44 22.83
N LEU A 170 -12.26 7.52 23.41
CA LEU A 170 -13.06 7.48 24.63
C LEU A 170 -12.38 6.77 25.82
N GLY A 171 -11.05 6.87 25.92
CA GLY A 171 -10.29 6.20 26.99
C GLY A 171 -10.08 4.69 26.77
N GLY A 172 -10.17 4.22 25.52
CA GLY A 172 -10.01 2.81 25.16
C GLY A 172 -11.32 2.02 25.07
N GLU A 173 -12.46 2.68 25.29
CA GLU A 173 -13.79 2.10 25.09
C GLU A 173 -14.11 1.86 23.60
N VAL A 174 -13.45 2.59 22.71
CA VAL A 174 -13.49 2.37 21.25
C VAL A 174 -12.08 2.02 20.80
N GLU A 175 -11.91 0.83 20.22
CA GLU A 175 -10.66 0.42 19.60
C GLU A 175 -10.90 0.05 18.13
N VAL A 176 -10.02 0.52 17.25
CA VAL A 176 -10.04 0.20 15.81
C VAL A 176 -8.68 -0.34 15.42
N GLY A 177 -8.65 -1.59 14.95
CA GLY A 177 -7.50 -2.23 14.33
C GLY A 177 -7.41 -1.87 12.85
N LEU A 178 -6.22 -1.44 12.43
CA LEU A 178 -5.94 -1.03 11.07
C LEU A 178 -4.69 -1.73 10.55
N SER A 179 -4.76 -2.22 9.32
CA SER A 179 -3.62 -2.72 8.55
C SER A 179 -3.48 -1.93 7.24
N PRO A 180 -2.42 -2.14 6.44
CA PRO A 180 -2.33 -1.56 5.10
C PRO A 180 -3.51 -1.91 4.19
N GLY A 181 -4.22 -3.03 4.44
CA GLY A 181 -5.40 -3.46 3.67
C GLY A 181 -6.74 -2.85 4.13
N GLY A 182 -6.73 -2.03 5.18
CA GLY A 182 -7.94 -1.41 5.75
C GLY A 182 -8.25 -1.86 7.18
N ILE A 183 -9.51 -1.70 7.59
CA ILE A 183 -9.97 -1.99 8.95
C ILE A 183 -10.00 -3.52 9.17
N THR A 184 -9.23 -4.02 10.13
CA THR A 184 -9.10 -5.45 10.44
C THR A 184 -9.89 -5.87 11.67
N ALA A 185 -10.09 -4.96 12.63
CA ALA A 185 -10.81 -5.21 13.85
C ALA A 185 -11.49 -3.94 14.36
N CYS A 186 -12.58 -4.11 15.11
CA CYS A 186 -13.22 -3.04 15.86
C CYS A 186 -13.77 -3.61 17.15
N THR A 187 -13.56 -2.90 18.25
CA THR A 187 -14.09 -3.24 19.58
C THR A 187 -14.81 -2.01 20.13
N LEU A 188 -16.03 -2.22 20.61
CA LEU A 188 -16.91 -1.20 21.16
C LEU A 188 -17.40 -1.67 22.53
N ASP A 189 -16.83 -1.13 23.59
CA ASP A 189 -17.11 -1.54 24.96
C ASP A 189 -17.30 -0.35 25.89
N GLY A 190 -17.82 -0.62 27.09
CA GLY A 190 -17.94 0.38 28.15
C GLY A 190 -19.24 1.19 28.18
N PRO A 191 -19.48 1.89 29.30
CA PRO A 191 -20.74 2.59 29.55
C PRO A 191 -20.90 3.86 28.70
N ARG A 192 -19.82 4.52 28.27
CA ARG A 192 -19.93 5.76 27.50
C ARG A 192 -20.37 5.46 26.08
N VAL A 193 -19.83 4.39 25.49
CA VAL A 193 -20.23 3.92 24.15
C VAL A 193 -21.70 3.50 24.12
N ARG A 194 -22.20 2.84 25.18
CA ARG A 194 -23.61 2.46 25.30
C ARG A 194 -24.57 3.65 25.35
N CYS A 195 -24.12 4.77 25.92
CA CYS A 195 -24.92 5.99 26.05
C CYS A 195 -24.66 6.99 24.90
N ALA A 196 -23.73 6.70 24.00
CA ALA A 196 -23.37 7.61 22.91
C ALA A 196 -24.45 7.63 21.84
N ASP A 197 -24.79 8.83 21.36
CA ASP A 197 -25.54 8.97 20.12
C ASP A 197 -24.67 8.64 18.90
N ALA A 198 -25.29 8.55 17.72
CA ALA A 198 -24.59 8.22 16.48
C ALA A 198 -23.49 9.23 16.10
N THR A 199 -23.67 10.52 16.43
CA THR A 199 -22.69 11.56 16.13
C THR A 199 -21.45 11.40 17.01
N ALA A 200 -21.65 11.20 18.32
CA ALA A 200 -20.58 10.98 19.28
C ALA A 200 -19.81 9.70 18.96
N LEU A 201 -20.51 8.63 18.56
CA LEU A 201 -19.89 7.36 18.20
C LEU A 201 -19.12 7.45 16.86
N SER A 202 -19.69 8.09 15.83
CA SER A 202 -19.00 8.34 14.56
C SER A 202 -17.71 9.14 14.74
N ARG A 203 -17.76 10.17 15.60
CA ARG A 203 -16.58 10.96 15.96
C ARG A 203 -15.54 10.10 16.67
N ALA A 204 -15.93 9.32 17.69
CA ALA A 204 -15.00 8.47 18.43
C ALA A 204 -14.34 7.41 17.53
N LEU A 205 -15.11 6.78 16.63
CA LEU A 205 -14.56 5.85 15.63
C LEU A 205 -13.58 6.53 14.68
N THR A 206 -13.90 7.74 14.21
CA THR A 206 -13.02 8.51 13.32
C THR A 206 -11.73 8.95 14.05
N GLU A 207 -11.81 9.32 15.33
CA GLU A 207 -10.65 9.65 16.16
C GLU A 207 -9.75 8.43 16.39
N ALA A 208 -10.32 7.28 16.75
CA ALA A 208 -9.59 6.02 16.90
C ALA A 208 -8.91 5.62 15.59
N LEU A 209 -9.60 5.76 14.46
CA LEU A 209 -9.06 5.49 13.14
C LEU A 209 -7.89 6.44 12.80
N ALA A 210 -8.02 7.74 13.08
CA ALA A 210 -6.94 8.70 12.85
C ALA A 210 -5.70 8.41 13.71
N GLU A 211 -5.87 7.93 14.95
CA GLU A 211 -4.75 7.45 15.76
C GLU A 211 -4.09 6.21 15.15
N ALA A 212 -4.89 5.22 14.73
CA ALA A 212 -4.40 4.01 14.09
C ALA A 212 -3.58 4.35 12.82
N GLN A 213 -4.07 5.25 11.98
CA GLN A 213 -3.37 5.71 10.78
C GLN A 213 -2.02 6.38 11.08
N ARG A 214 -1.95 7.24 12.10
CA ARG A 214 -0.68 7.88 12.50
C ARG A 214 0.35 6.83 12.91
N THR A 215 -0.09 5.86 13.72
CA THR A 215 0.77 4.75 14.16
C THR A 215 1.20 3.87 12.99
N LEU A 216 0.30 3.57 12.05
CA LEU A 216 0.59 2.80 10.86
C LEU A 216 1.62 3.52 9.99
N THR A 217 1.42 4.82 9.74
CA THR A 217 2.34 5.65 8.93
C THR A 217 3.73 5.70 9.54
N ALA A 218 3.83 5.83 10.87
CA ALA A 218 5.10 5.80 11.57
C ALA A 218 5.77 4.41 11.56
N ALA A 219 4.99 3.33 11.56
CA ALA A 219 5.51 1.97 11.38
C ALA A 219 6.02 1.74 9.95
N THR A 220 5.28 2.17 8.94
CA THR A 220 5.67 2.02 7.53
C THR A 220 6.87 2.87 7.16
N ALA A 221 6.98 4.10 7.67
CA ALA A 221 8.12 4.98 7.41
C ALA A 221 9.45 4.36 7.89
N ARG A 222 9.44 3.70 9.05
CA ARG A 222 10.61 2.97 9.56
C ARG A 222 10.98 1.77 8.68
N GLY A 223 9.98 1.09 8.11
CA GLY A 223 10.19 0.00 7.15
C GLY A 223 10.81 0.49 5.84
N THR A 224 10.34 1.62 5.30
CA THR A 224 10.89 2.20 4.06
C THR A 224 12.31 2.71 4.24
N GLU A 225 12.63 3.36 5.35
CA GLU A 225 14.01 3.81 5.65
C GLU A 225 15.00 2.64 5.74
N ALA A 226 14.57 1.49 6.26
CA ALA A 226 15.39 0.29 6.28
C ALA A 226 15.63 -0.25 4.86
N ALA A 227 14.59 -0.30 4.02
CA ALA A 227 14.70 -0.74 2.64
C ALA A 227 15.58 0.20 1.79
N ASP A 228 15.40 1.51 1.92
CA ASP A 228 16.17 2.51 1.17
C ASP A 228 17.65 2.47 1.52
N ARG A 229 17.97 2.27 2.81
CA ARG A 229 19.35 2.10 3.27
C ARG A 229 20.01 0.87 2.64
N LEU A 230 19.31 -0.27 2.61
CA LEU A 230 19.84 -1.49 2.00
C LEU A 230 20.04 -1.35 0.49
N LEU A 231 19.12 -0.64 -0.18
CA LEU A 231 19.27 -0.33 -1.60
C LEU A 231 20.48 0.58 -1.85
N ALA A 232 20.65 1.63 -1.05
CA ALA A 232 21.80 2.52 -1.15
C ALA A 232 23.13 1.78 -0.92
N GLU A 233 23.18 0.89 0.08
CA GLU A 233 24.36 0.05 0.34
C GLU A 233 24.65 -0.92 -0.82
N SER A 234 23.62 -1.55 -1.38
CA SER A 234 23.74 -2.43 -2.54
C SER A 234 24.31 -1.70 -3.76
N LEU A 235 23.83 -0.49 -4.04
CA LEU A 235 24.33 0.34 -5.14
C LEU A 235 25.77 0.81 -4.92
N ALA A 236 26.13 1.14 -3.67
CA ALA A 236 27.49 1.52 -3.31
C ALA A 236 28.47 0.36 -3.55
N LEU A 237 28.11 -0.87 -3.17
CA LEU A 237 28.93 -2.06 -3.42
C LEU A 237 29.10 -2.35 -4.92
N LEU A 238 28.04 -2.22 -5.70
CA LEU A 238 28.12 -2.40 -7.16
C LEU A 238 29.04 -1.36 -7.81
N GLY A 239 28.99 -0.11 -7.34
CA GLY A 239 29.91 0.94 -7.79
C GLY A 239 31.37 0.64 -7.44
N ALA A 240 31.63 0.16 -6.23
CA ALA A 240 32.98 -0.21 -5.79
C ALA A 240 33.55 -1.40 -6.60
N ALA A 241 32.73 -2.42 -6.88
CA ALA A 241 33.13 -3.57 -7.68
C ALA A 241 33.49 -3.19 -9.14
N HIS A 242 32.74 -2.28 -9.76
CA HIS A 242 33.06 -1.78 -11.10
C HIS A 242 34.33 -0.93 -11.14
N GLY A 243 34.59 -0.13 -10.10
CA GLY A 243 35.83 0.65 -9.98
C GLY A 243 37.08 -0.23 -9.86
N ALA A 244 36.99 -1.33 -9.10
CA ALA A 244 38.09 -2.28 -8.95
C ALA A 244 38.42 -3.00 -10.27
N ALA A 245 37.42 -3.41 -11.06
CA ALA A 245 37.62 -4.08 -12.34
C ALA A 245 38.27 -3.17 -13.40
N GLY A 246 37.99 -1.87 -13.38
CA GLY A 246 38.60 -0.89 -14.29
C GLY A 246 40.08 -0.62 -14.01
N THR A 247 40.55 -0.82 -12.77
CA THR A 247 41.91 -0.47 -12.34
C THR A 247 42.94 -1.57 -12.69
N VAL A 248 42.50 -2.82 -12.89
CA VAL A 248 43.38 -3.97 -13.21
C VAL A 248 43.74 -4.05 -14.70
N ALA A 249 43.07 -3.27 -15.55
CA ALA A 249 43.28 -3.27 -17.00
C ALA A 249 44.19 -2.13 -17.51
N SER A 250 44.82 -1.36 -16.60
CA SER A 250 45.83 -0.32 -16.92
C SER A 250 47.20 -0.72 -16.42
#